data_AF-A0A1M6MLI7-F1
#
_entry.id   AF-A0A1M6MLI7-F1
#
_cell.length_a   1.000
_cell.length_b   1.000
_cell.length_c   1.000
_cell.angle_alpha   90.00
_cell.angle_beta   90.00
_cell.angle_gamma   90.00
#
_symmetry.space_group_name_H-M   'P 1'
#
loop_
_entity.id
_entity.type
_entity.pdbx_description
1 polymer ?
#
loop_
_entity_poly.entity_id
_entity_poly.type
_entity_poly.pdbx_seq_one_letter_code
_entity_poly.pdbx_strand_id
1 'polypeptide(L)'
;LITNPLDKAGLKITDIDKYSVEMQNPDITKPAGAGNVPESNYKMIGALGVKRKDIEKKDLLNFVKDHGMNGWAPTQGHIPSGVPYLGFAMEDLTEGSLNKAMIVGKGSLFLGRMTNLFDGVSVILERNPGKQEEESTVSQEAVKNMIAEAMRGFASHMLDGQE
;
A
#
# COMPACT_ATOMS: atom_id res chain seq x y z
N LEU A 1 -4.31 -0.71 -14.25
CA LEU A 1 -4.33 -1.64 -13.10
C LEU A 1 -3.64 -1.11 -11.86
N ILE A 2 -2.44 -0.52 -11.97
CA ILE A 2 -1.70 -0.10 -10.78
C ILE A 2 -2.01 1.35 -10.39
N THR A 3 -1.65 2.32 -11.22
CA THR A 3 -1.70 3.74 -10.87
C THR A 3 -3.12 4.27 -10.73
N ASN A 4 -4.03 3.93 -11.65
CA ASN A 4 -5.39 4.47 -11.65
C ASN A 4 -6.18 4.20 -10.35
N PRO A 5 -6.20 2.98 -9.76
CA PRO A 5 -6.86 2.79 -8.48
C PRO A 5 -6.14 3.49 -7.32
N LEU A 6 -4.80 3.59 -7.35
CA LEU A 6 -4.05 4.35 -6.34
C LEU A 6 -4.39 5.84 -6.40
N ASP A 7 -4.46 6.41 -7.61
CA ASP A 7 -4.88 7.80 -7.83
C ASP A 7 -6.28 8.07 -7.28
N LYS A 8 -7.22 7.14 -7.52
CA LYS A 8 -8.59 7.24 -6.99
C LYS A 8 -8.64 7.17 -5.46
N ALA A 9 -7.73 6.43 -4.85
CA ALA A 9 -7.61 6.29 -3.40
C ALA A 9 -6.72 7.39 -2.77
N GLY A 10 -6.11 8.28 -3.56
CA GLY A 10 -5.16 9.28 -3.06
C GLY A 10 -3.85 8.68 -2.53
N LEU A 11 -3.48 7.49 -2.99
CA LEU A 11 -2.30 6.75 -2.53
C LEU A 11 -1.13 6.86 -3.52
N LYS A 12 0.09 6.85 -3.00
CA LYS A 12 1.32 6.66 -3.75
C LYS A 12 1.61 5.19 -3.96
N ILE A 13 2.51 4.88 -4.89
CA ILE A 13 3.02 3.50 -5.08
C ILE A 13 3.76 2.99 -3.83
N THR A 14 4.34 3.88 -3.03
CA THR A 14 5.04 3.54 -1.80
C THR A 14 4.12 3.29 -0.61
N ASP A 15 2.83 3.66 -0.69
CA ASP A 15 1.88 3.51 0.42
C ASP A 15 1.29 2.09 0.52
N ILE A 16 1.59 1.24 -0.48
CA ILE A 16 1.20 -0.16 -0.51
C ILE A 16 2.37 -0.98 0.02
N ASP A 17 2.20 -1.69 1.13
CA ASP A 17 3.28 -2.49 1.72
C ASP A 17 3.65 -3.68 0.85
N LYS A 18 2.66 -4.37 0.27
CA LYS A 18 2.89 -5.52 -0.62
C LYS A 18 2.02 -5.51 -1.86
N TYR A 19 2.65 -5.78 -3.00
CA TYR A 19 1.96 -6.04 -4.25
C TYR A 19 1.89 -7.55 -4.51
N SER A 20 0.68 -8.08 -4.63
CA SER A 20 0.48 -9.45 -5.10
C SER A 20 0.12 -9.44 -6.58
N VAL A 21 1.00 -10.02 -7.39
CA VAL A 21 0.95 -9.99 -8.85
C VAL A 21 0.76 -11.42 -9.39
N GLU A 22 1.18 -11.71 -10.61
CA GLU A 22 1.31 -13.09 -11.08
C GLU A 22 2.41 -13.81 -10.27
N MET A 23 2.01 -14.48 -9.20
CA MET A 23 2.82 -15.19 -8.21
C MET A 23 3.40 -16.52 -8.72
N GLN A 24 3.62 -16.67 -10.02
CA GLN A 24 4.18 -17.88 -10.62
C GLN A 24 5.55 -18.19 -10.04
N ASN A 25 5.79 -19.45 -9.68
CA ASN A 25 7.05 -19.89 -9.12
C ASN A 25 8.20 -19.72 -10.16
N PRO A 26 9.20 -18.87 -9.88
CA PRO A 26 10.34 -18.65 -10.77
C PRO A 26 11.14 -19.91 -11.07
N ASP A 27 11.15 -20.90 -10.17
CA ASP A 27 11.84 -22.17 -10.37
C ASP A 27 11.20 -23.01 -11.48
N ILE A 28 9.94 -22.72 -11.83
CA ILE A 28 9.21 -23.36 -12.93
C ILE A 28 9.28 -22.50 -14.19
N THR A 29 9.08 -21.18 -14.06
CA THR A 29 9.00 -20.29 -15.21
C THR A 29 10.35 -19.94 -15.84
N LYS A 30 11.44 -19.88 -15.04
CA LYS A 30 12.79 -19.61 -15.57
C LYS A 30 13.26 -20.74 -16.51
N PRO A 31 13.22 -22.04 -16.13
CA PRO A 31 13.61 -23.12 -17.04
C PRO A 31 12.72 -23.21 -18.28
N ALA A 32 11.46 -22.83 -18.19
CA ALA A 32 10.53 -22.77 -19.31
C ALA A 32 10.73 -21.56 -20.25
N GLY A 33 11.71 -20.69 -19.99
CA GLY A 33 12.02 -19.52 -20.81
C GLY A 33 11.13 -18.29 -20.57
N ALA A 34 10.20 -18.35 -19.61
CA ALA A 34 9.33 -17.22 -19.24
C ALA A 34 9.98 -16.26 -18.22
N GLY A 35 11.12 -16.64 -17.63
CA GLY A 35 11.89 -15.81 -16.69
C GLY A 35 11.25 -15.69 -15.31
N ASN A 36 11.59 -14.65 -14.54
CA ASN A 36 10.97 -14.38 -13.23
C ASN A 36 9.79 -13.41 -13.40
N VAL A 37 8.58 -13.97 -13.51
CA VAL A 37 7.37 -13.19 -13.78
C VAL A 37 7.01 -12.23 -12.63
N PRO A 38 6.97 -12.65 -11.36
CA PRO A 38 6.73 -11.73 -10.23
C PRO A 38 7.72 -10.56 -10.20
N GLU A 39 9.02 -10.86 -10.26
CA GLU A 39 10.07 -9.84 -10.18
C GLU A 39 9.98 -8.82 -11.33
N SER A 40 9.67 -9.28 -12.53
CA SER A 40 9.48 -8.41 -13.70
C SER A 40 8.29 -7.46 -13.49
N ASN A 41 7.21 -7.94 -12.88
CA ASN A 41 6.08 -7.10 -12.51
C ASN A 41 6.45 -6.06 -11.45
N TYR A 42 7.22 -6.42 -10.41
CA TYR A 42 7.65 -5.44 -9.40
C TYR A 42 8.57 -4.37 -9.98
N LYS A 43 9.48 -4.74 -10.89
CA LYS A 43 10.31 -3.76 -11.61
C LYS A 43 9.46 -2.79 -12.42
N MET A 44 8.40 -3.26 -13.08
CA MET A 44 7.45 -2.41 -13.79
C MET A 44 6.70 -1.48 -12.82
N ILE A 45 6.22 -1.97 -11.68
CA ILE A 45 5.56 -1.13 -10.67
C ILE A 45 6.52 -0.07 -10.13
N GLY A 46 7.74 -0.45 -9.76
CA GLY A 46 8.78 0.49 -9.33
C GLY A 46 9.10 1.53 -10.41
N ALA A 47 9.19 1.15 -11.68
CA ALA A 47 9.38 2.09 -12.79
C ALA A 47 8.21 3.08 -12.95
N LEU A 48 6.96 2.66 -12.68
CA LEU A 48 5.82 3.58 -12.59
C LEU A 48 5.97 4.56 -11.43
N GLY A 49 6.48 4.11 -10.28
CA GLY A 49 6.82 4.95 -9.14
C GLY A 49 7.87 6.00 -9.48
N VAL A 50 8.94 5.60 -10.18
CA VAL A 50 9.97 6.54 -10.68
C VAL A 50 9.36 7.58 -11.62
N LYS A 51 8.50 7.15 -12.57
CA LYS A 51 7.83 8.06 -13.51
C LYS A 51 6.94 9.07 -12.79
N ARG A 52 6.31 8.67 -11.67
CA ARG A 52 5.47 9.51 -10.82
C ARG A 52 6.24 10.35 -9.82
N LYS A 53 7.56 10.14 -9.71
CA LYS A 53 8.44 10.75 -8.68
C LYS A 53 8.09 10.30 -7.25
N ASP A 54 7.44 9.14 -7.10
CA ASP A 54 7.16 8.52 -5.80
C ASP A 54 8.43 7.86 -5.22
N ILE A 55 9.34 7.38 -6.07
CA ILE A 55 10.64 6.82 -5.71
C ILE A 55 11.74 7.32 -6.67
N GLU A 56 13.01 7.28 -6.25
CA GLU A 56 14.12 7.55 -7.16
C GLU A 56 14.51 6.31 -7.99
N LYS A 57 15.10 6.52 -9.16
CA LYS A 57 15.54 5.42 -10.05
C LYS A 57 16.50 4.45 -9.37
N LYS A 58 17.36 4.95 -8.47
CA LYS A 58 18.33 4.14 -7.72
C LYS A 58 17.67 3.18 -6.73
N ASP A 59 16.47 3.52 -6.26
CA ASP A 59 15.75 2.76 -5.24
C ASP A 59 14.85 1.68 -5.84
N LEU A 60 14.84 1.50 -7.17
CA LEU A 60 13.98 0.53 -7.84
C LEU A 60 14.21 -0.91 -7.34
N LEU A 61 15.46 -1.29 -7.07
CA LEU A 61 15.76 -2.62 -6.53
C LEU A 61 15.32 -2.78 -5.07
N ASN A 62 15.43 -1.72 -4.27
CA ASN A 62 14.90 -1.71 -2.91
C ASN A 62 13.37 -1.84 -2.95
N PHE A 63 12.70 -1.14 -3.86
CA PHE A 63 11.26 -1.27 -4.06
C PHE A 63 10.84 -2.72 -4.36
N VAL A 64 11.55 -3.40 -5.26
CA VAL A 64 11.27 -4.82 -5.58
C VAL A 64 11.43 -5.70 -4.36
N LYS A 65 12.44 -5.45 -3.52
CA LYS A 65 12.70 -6.22 -2.30
C LYS A 65 11.64 -5.95 -1.22
N ASP A 66 11.32 -4.69 -1.00
CA ASP A 66 10.54 -4.24 0.15
C ASP A 66 9.05 -4.38 -0.12
N HIS A 67 8.60 -4.09 -1.34
CA HIS A 67 7.18 -4.13 -1.73
C HIS A 67 6.79 -5.36 -2.58
N GLY A 68 7.78 -6.08 -3.09
CA GLY A 68 7.57 -7.35 -3.82
C GLY A 68 7.67 -8.59 -2.93
N MET A 69 7.45 -9.74 -3.55
CA MET A 69 7.53 -11.07 -2.95
C MET A 69 7.98 -12.10 -3.98
N ASN A 70 8.64 -13.19 -3.58
CA ASN A 70 8.90 -14.27 -4.53
C ASN A 70 7.59 -14.93 -4.95
N GLY A 71 7.49 -15.41 -6.19
CA GLY A 71 6.36 -16.25 -6.59
C GLY A 71 6.52 -17.68 -6.06
N TRP A 72 5.41 -18.31 -5.68
CA TRP A 72 5.37 -19.69 -5.21
C TRP A 72 4.25 -20.52 -5.82
N ALA A 73 3.37 -19.92 -6.62
CA ALA A 73 2.27 -20.64 -7.25
C ALA A 73 2.84 -21.57 -8.33
N PRO A 74 2.62 -22.90 -8.24
CA PRO A 74 3.24 -23.87 -9.15
C PRO A 74 2.76 -23.69 -10.59
N THR A 75 1.47 -23.42 -10.77
CA THR A 75 0.89 -22.93 -12.02
C THR A 75 -0.18 -21.91 -11.65
N GLN A 76 -0.37 -20.89 -12.49
CA GLN A 76 -1.39 -19.89 -12.28
C GLN A 76 -2.17 -19.77 -13.58
N GLY A 77 -3.49 -19.99 -13.52
CA GLY A 77 -4.37 -19.70 -14.64
C GLY A 77 -4.40 -18.19 -14.93
N HIS A 78 -5.06 -17.79 -16.02
CA HIS A 78 -5.17 -16.39 -16.42
C HIS A 78 -5.95 -15.50 -15.42
N ILE A 79 -6.78 -16.10 -14.54
CA ILE A 79 -7.75 -15.40 -13.69
C ILE A 79 -7.29 -15.19 -12.22
N PRO A 80 -6.61 -16.12 -11.53
CA PRO A 80 -6.25 -15.94 -10.12
C PRO A 80 -4.95 -15.13 -9.92
N SER A 81 -4.65 -14.11 -10.73
CA SER A 81 -3.46 -13.28 -10.53
C SER A 81 -3.56 -12.50 -9.21
N GLY A 82 -2.51 -12.55 -8.40
CA GLY A 82 -2.46 -12.02 -7.03
C GLY A 82 -3.18 -12.83 -5.95
N VAL A 83 -4.15 -13.68 -6.33
CA VAL A 83 -4.98 -14.47 -5.39
C VAL A 83 -4.18 -15.37 -4.44
N PRO A 84 -3.07 -16.03 -4.83
CA PRO A 84 -2.31 -16.91 -3.93
C PRO A 84 -1.82 -16.26 -2.63
N TYR A 85 -1.73 -14.93 -2.60
CA TYR A 85 -1.33 -14.19 -1.40
C TYR A 85 -2.49 -13.92 -0.44
N LEU A 86 -3.77 -14.03 -0.84
CA LEU A 86 -4.90 -13.57 -0.02
C LEU A 86 -4.96 -14.16 1.39
N GLY A 87 -4.64 -15.45 1.55
CA GLY A 87 -4.59 -16.08 2.87
C GLY A 87 -3.52 -15.47 3.77
N PHE A 88 -2.32 -15.28 3.23
CA PHE A 88 -1.21 -14.64 3.95
C PHE A 88 -1.46 -13.15 4.19
N ALA A 89 -2.10 -12.46 3.24
CA ALA A 89 -2.49 -11.07 3.38
C ALA A 89 -3.46 -10.87 4.55
N MET A 90 -4.35 -11.84 4.80
CA MET A 90 -5.23 -11.80 5.97
C MET A 90 -4.39 -11.77 7.25
N GLU A 91 -3.47 -12.73 7.43
CA GLU A 91 -2.57 -12.77 8.59
C GLU A 91 -1.72 -11.50 8.71
N ASP A 92 -1.13 -11.03 7.61
CA ASP A 92 -0.30 -9.83 7.57
C ASP A 92 -1.07 -8.55 7.95
N LEU A 93 -2.35 -8.45 7.60
CA LEU A 93 -3.21 -7.29 7.83
C LEU A 93 -4.00 -7.39 9.15
N THR A 94 -4.05 -8.54 9.81
CA THR A 94 -4.69 -8.70 11.12
C THR A 94 -3.67 -8.77 12.25
N GLU A 95 -2.65 -9.62 12.13
CA GLU A 95 -1.68 -9.92 13.18
C GLU A 95 -0.27 -9.44 12.84
N GLY A 96 0.04 -9.33 11.54
CA GLY A 96 1.34 -8.90 11.06
C GLY A 96 1.58 -7.39 11.20
N SER A 97 2.63 -6.92 10.54
CA SER A 97 3.05 -5.50 10.57
C SER A 97 2.53 -4.69 9.38
N LEU A 98 1.85 -5.32 8.43
CA LEU A 98 1.41 -4.64 7.21
C LEU A 98 0.09 -3.92 7.43
N ASN A 99 -0.14 -2.88 6.63
CA ASN A 99 -1.33 -2.04 6.65
C ASN A 99 -2.09 -2.04 5.33
N LYS A 100 -1.41 -2.15 4.18
CA LYS A 100 -2.04 -2.17 2.86
C LYS A 100 -1.38 -3.18 1.94
N ALA A 101 -2.20 -4.01 1.31
CA ALA A 101 -1.78 -4.92 0.25
C ALA A 101 -2.61 -4.68 -1.02
N MET A 102 -1.96 -4.63 -2.18
CA MET A 102 -2.66 -4.51 -3.45
C MET A 102 -2.64 -5.83 -4.21
N ILE A 103 -3.83 -6.36 -4.48
CA ILE A 103 -4.03 -7.58 -5.26
C ILE A 103 -4.28 -7.18 -6.72
N VAL A 104 -3.39 -7.59 -7.60
CA VAL A 104 -3.39 -7.22 -9.02
C VAL A 104 -3.94 -8.38 -9.85
N GLY A 105 -5.22 -8.31 -10.16
CA GLY A 105 -5.90 -9.16 -11.13
C GLY A 105 -5.64 -8.67 -12.56
N LYS A 106 -4.68 -9.29 -13.24
CA LYS A 106 -4.54 -9.20 -14.69
C LYS A 106 -5.60 -10.05 -15.38
N GLY A 107 -6.20 -9.48 -16.41
CA GLY A 107 -7.09 -10.20 -17.30
C GLY A 107 -6.35 -10.85 -18.48
N SER A 108 -7.11 -11.46 -19.39
CA SER A 108 -6.58 -12.20 -20.52
C SER A 108 -5.98 -11.27 -21.58
N LEU A 109 -4.68 -11.43 -21.83
CA LEU A 109 -4.01 -10.70 -22.92
C LEU A 109 -4.61 -11.05 -24.29
N PHE A 110 -5.10 -12.28 -24.47
CA PHE A 110 -5.74 -12.72 -25.70
C PHE A 110 -7.09 -12.03 -25.88
N LEU A 111 -7.93 -12.04 -24.85
CA LEU A 111 -9.26 -11.42 -24.91
C LEU A 111 -9.16 -9.90 -25.07
N GLY A 112 -8.21 -9.26 -24.37
CA GLY A 112 -7.96 -7.82 -24.51
C GLY A 112 -7.56 -7.42 -25.93
N ARG A 113 -6.78 -8.27 -26.64
CA ARG A 113 -6.45 -8.03 -28.06
C ARG A 113 -7.63 -8.23 -29.00
N MET A 114 -8.52 -9.17 -28.70
CA MET A 114 -9.69 -9.44 -29.56
C MET A 114 -10.82 -8.42 -29.37
N THR A 115 -11.01 -7.93 -28.15
CA THR A 115 -12.17 -7.10 -27.80
C THR A 115 -11.84 -5.62 -27.66
N ASN A 116 -10.56 -5.25 -27.55
CA ASN A 116 -10.10 -3.93 -27.11
C ASN A 116 -10.69 -3.49 -25.75
N LEU A 117 -11.23 -4.43 -24.97
CA LEU A 117 -11.72 -4.20 -23.63
C LEU A 117 -10.69 -4.68 -22.61
N PHE A 118 -10.62 -3.97 -21.49
CA PHE A 118 -9.76 -4.32 -20.38
C PHE A 118 -10.52 -5.18 -19.38
N ASP A 119 -10.03 -6.37 -19.08
CA ASP A 119 -10.69 -7.38 -18.23
C ASP A 119 -9.95 -7.68 -16.92
N GLY A 120 -9.02 -6.80 -16.52
CA GLY A 120 -8.35 -6.88 -15.22
C GLY A 120 -8.99 -6.00 -14.14
N VAL A 121 -8.86 -6.43 -12.89
CA VAL A 121 -9.29 -5.70 -11.70
C VAL A 121 -8.14 -5.61 -10.70
N SER A 122 -8.07 -4.53 -9.94
CA SER A 122 -7.15 -4.49 -8.79
C SER A 122 -7.88 -4.02 -7.56
N VAL A 123 -7.57 -4.66 -6.44
CA VAL A 123 -8.22 -4.43 -5.16
C VAL A 123 -7.14 -4.10 -4.14
N ILE A 124 -7.39 -3.08 -3.33
CA ILE A 124 -6.55 -2.72 -2.20
C ILE A 124 -7.23 -3.27 -0.96
N LEU A 125 -6.49 -4.06 -0.19
CA LEU A 125 -6.87 -4.55 1.12
C LEU A 125 -6.18 -3.68 2.15
N GLU A 126 -6.91 -3.28 3.18
CA GLU A 126 -6.42 -2.42 4.24
C GLU A 126 -6.70 -3.04 5.59
N ARG A 127 -5.75 -2.88 6.52
CA ARG A 127 -5.94 -3.24 7.92
C ARG A 127 -7.14 -2.48 8.47
N ASN A 128 -8.09 -3.23 9.03
CA ASN A 128 -9.22 -2.64 9.71
C ASN A 128 -8.76 -2.17 11.12
N PRO A 129 -8.81 -0.87 11.44
CA PRO A 129 -8.42 -0.36 12.75
C PRO A 129 -9.38 -0.78 13.87
N GLY A 130 -10.46 -1.50 13.54
CA GLY A 130 -11.52 -1.86 14.47
C GLY A 130 -12.39 -0.66 14.82
N LYS A 131 -13.19 -0.81 15.88
CA LYS A 131 -13.91 0.34 16.46
C LYS A 131 -12.89 1.16 17.24
N GLN A 132 -12.58 2.34 16.73
CA GLN A 132 -11.90 3.35 17.53
C GLN A 132 -12.94 3.93 18.49
N GLU A 133 -12.74 3.74 19.79
CA GLU A 133 -13.43 4.57 20.78
C GLU A 133 -12.96 6.01 20.53
N GLU A 134 -13.89 6.97 20.51
CA GLU A 134 -13.52 8.39 20.47
C GLU A 134 -12.79 8.72 21.78
N GLU A 135 -11.50 8.43 21.86
CA GLU A 135 -10.64 9.04 22.85
C GLU A 135 -10.67 10.53 22.56
N SER A 136 -11.42 11.28 23.37
CA SER A 136 -11.33 12.72 23.42
C SER A 136 -9.85 13.07 23.52
N THR A 137 -9.29 13.59 22.43
CA THR A 137 -7.85 13.72 22.16
C THR A 137 -7.15 14.68 23.14
N VAL A 138 -7.92 15.25 24.06
CA VAL A 138 -7.47 16.09 25.15
C VAL A 138 -8.15 15.59 26.43
N SER A 139 -7.35 15.08 27.37
CA SER A 139 -7.86 14.77 28.70
C SER A 139 -8.42 16.05 29.34
N GLN A 140 -9.49 15.96 30.12
CA GLN A 140 -10.02 17.15 30.82
C GLN A 140 -8.96 17.84 31.69
N GLU A 141 -7.98 17.09 32.15
CA GLU A 141 -6.84 17.60 32.92
C GLU A 141 -5.89 18.45 32.05
N ALA A 142 -5.61 18.04 30.82
CA ALA A 142 -4.85 18.84 29.86
C ALA A 142 -5.59 20.13 29.48
N VAL A 143 -6.93 20.08 29.32
CA VAL A 143 -7.76 21.28 29.10
C VAL A 143 -7.67 22.23 30.31
N LYS A 144 -7.78 21.72 31.54
CA LYS A 144 -7.67 22.53 32.76
C LYS A 144 -6.31 23.20 32.88
N ASN A 145 -5.23 22.49 32.57
CA ASN A 145 -3.88 23.04 32.63
C ASN A 145 -3.69 24.17 31.59
N MET A 146 -4.15 23.98 30.36
CA MET A 146 -4.13 25.04 29.33
C MET A 146 -4.92 26.29 29.75
N ILE A 147 -6.11 26.11 30.34
CA ILE A 147 -6.92 27.24 30.85
C ILE A 147 -6.20 27.96 32.00
N ALA A 148 -5.61 27.20 32.94
CA ALA A 148 -4.90 27.79 34.07
C ALA A 148 -3.64 28.55 33.64
N GLU A 149 -2.93 28.07 32.62
CA GLU A 149 -1.77 28.72 32.03
C GLU A 149 -2.17 30.01 31.30
N ALA A 150 -3.25 29.98 30.50
CA ALA A 150 -3.80 31.17 29.85
C ALA A 150 -4.27 32.24 30.86
N MET A 151 -4.93 31.83 31.96
CA MET A 151 -5.36 32.74 33.03
C MET A 151 -4.17 33.39 33.75
N ARG A 152 -3.08 32.66 33.98
CA ARG A 152 -1.85 33.22 34.57
C ARG A 152 -1.14 34.19 33.63
N GLY A 153 -1.09 33.88 32.33
CA GLY A 153 -0.58 34.78 31.30
C GLY A 153 -1.41 36.07 31.18
N PHE A 154 -2.73 35.96 31.28
CA PHE A 154 -3.61 37.12 31.27
C PHE A 154 -3.44 38.01 32.51
N ALA A 155 -3.36 37.40 33.70
CA ALA A 155 -3.17 38.13 34.95
C ALA A 155 -1.83 38.87 35.01
N SER A 156 -0.75 38.25 34.53
CA SER A 156 0.57 38.91 34.44
C SER A 156 0.55 40.11 33.50
N HIS A 157 -0.09 39.99 32.34
CA HIS A 157 -0.27 41.13 31.43
C HIS A 157 -1.12 42.29 32.00
N MET A 158 -2.06 42.02 32.90
CA MET A 158 -2.84 43.08 33.56
C MET A 158 -2.06 43.78 34.68
N LEU A 159 -1.10 43.09 35.31
CA LEU A 159 -0.27 43.64 36.39
C LEU A 159 0.91 44.45 35.85
N ASP A 160 1.51 44.03 34.73
CA ASP A 160 2.61 44.75 34.08
C ASP A 160 2.15 45.99 33.29
N GLY A 161 0.85 46.16 33.06
CA GLY A 161 0.26 47.31 32.37
C GLY A 161 -0.10 48.50 33.28
N GLN A 162 0.37 48.52 34.54
CA GLN A 162 0.07 49.58 35.52
C GLN A 162 1.27 50.49 35.87
N GLU A 163 2.39 50.42 35.15
CA GLU A 163 3.46 51.45 35.18
C GLU A 163 3.35 52.46 34.03
#